data_AF-S9V082-F1
#
_entry.id   AF-S9V082-F1
#
_cell.length_a   1.000
_cell.length_b   1.000
_cell.length_c   1.000
_cell.angle_alpha   90.00
_cell.angle_beta   90.00
_cell.angle_gamma   90.00
#
_symmetry.space_group_name_H-M   'P 1'
#
loop_
_entity.id
_entity.type
_entity.pdbx_description
1 polymer ?
#
loop_
_entity_poly.entity_id
_entity_poly.type
_entity_poly.pdbx_seq_one_letter_code
_entity_poly.pdbx_strand_id
1 'polypeptide(L)'
;MKHRHHLFAFVATCVLLALVLSVPAAVRADEKTAAAPPPSVPLSAKPVVDWTAEDVAEWMSTVVGYAEYTPYLFKNLIDGVTLLEMEPSDFESYLPLQTPLHAIKIAAHLRLLKGLCSCRGADADAAGPHDLWSYMRAHPVRTWLLGSTASYFPRIALVAAYVFDREVYHALVLVDRSAASALSEAAQGPDVPLQQVSYLAAAGYWLGGLVCPDLYLAYQSARFVGRNYVAMPLQVIHFLSRALGEVLILFLLYKKQAFPTGTPLWRKVWLIHSYSLFIPPVCALIGYVLPMTLQYIFAAVFIAHNLFYLVPDALSQQLGAGAAHDGQSAAGAGEGTTGGGGAGAGIHEAGRCAAGGGTQRGE
;
A
#
# COMPACT_ATOMS: atom_id res chain seq x y z
N MET A 1 -23.71 -0.66 33.18
CA MET A 1 -23.04 0.28 32.24
C MET A 1 -22.50 -0.36 30.95
N LYS A 2 -22.36 -1.70 30.82
CA LYS A 2 -21.79 -2.37 29.62
C LYS A 2 -22.64 -2.33 28.32
N HIS A 3 -23.96 -2.11 28.39
CA HIS A 3 -24.79 -2.04 27.18
C HIS A 3 -24.63 -0.75 26.34
N ARG A 4 -24.04 0.30 26.91
CA ARG A 4 -23.89 1.60 26.21
C ARG A 4 -22.80 1.61 25.14
N HIS A 5 -21.78 0.75 25.26
CA HIS A 5 -20.68 0.71 24.27
C HIS A 5 -21.05 -0.03 22.97
N HIS A 6 -21.93 -1.04 23.03
CA HIS A 6 -22.41 -1.75 21.85
C HIS A 6 -23.39 -0.91 21.01
N LEU A 7 -24.22 -0.10 21.66
CA LEU A 7 -25.11 0.83 20.95
C LEU A 7 -24.33 1.95 20.26
N PHE A 8 -23.24 2.44 20.87
CA PHE A 8 -22.40 3.48 20.30
C PHE A 8 -21.65 3.01 19.05
N ALA A 9 -21.13 1.77 19.05
CA ALA A 9 -20.47 1.19 17.87
C ALA A 9 -21.47 0.95 16.73
N PHE A 10 -22.68 0.48 17.03
CA PHE A 10 -23.73 0.26 16.02
C PHE A 10 -24.22 1.58 15.41
N VAL A 11 -24.49 2.59 16.24
CA VAL A 11 -24.92 3.92 15.78
C VAL A 11 -23.80 4.62 14.99
N ALA A 12 -22.54 4.53 15.42
CA ALA A 12 -21.40 5.07 14.67
C ALA A 12 -21.27 4.42 13.28
N THR A 13 -21.50 3.10 13.18
CA THR A 13 -21.44 2.37 11.90
C THR A 13 -22.60 2.78 10.97
N CYS A 14 -23.81 2.95 11.49
CA CYS A 14 -24.97 3.41 10.72
C CYS A 14 -24.83 4.87 10.26
N VAL A 15 -24.26 5.75 11.09
CA VAL A 15 -24.01 7.16 10.75
C VAL A 15 -22.92 7.29 9.69
N LEU A 16 -21.85 6.48 9.76
CA LEU A 16 -20.82 6.43 8.71
C LEU A 16 -21.40 5.94 7.37
N LEU A 17 -22.30 4.95 7.41
CA LEU A 17 -22.98 4.45 6.22
C LEU A 17 -23.90 5.51 5.60
N ALA A 18 -24.62 6.28 6.43
CA ALA A 18 -25.50 7.36 5.97
C ALA A 18 -24.72 8.55 5.39
N LEU A 19 -23.57 8.92 5.98
CA LEU A 19 -22.69 10.01 5.51
C LEU A 19 -22.03 9.70 4.16
N VAL A 20 -21.70 8.43 3.91
CA VAL A 20 -21.14 7.97 2.63
C VAL A 20 -22.19 7.95 1.52
N LEU A 21 -23.46 7.76 1.87
CA LEU A 21 -24.58 7.72 0.92
C LEU A 21 -25.20 9.10 0.61
N SER A 22 -24.82 10.16 1.33
CA SER A 22 -25.41 11.50 1.21
C SER A 22 -24.56 12.52 0.43
N VAL A 23 -23.53 12.11 -0.30
CA VAL A 23 -22.73 13.05 -1.13
C VAL A 23 -23.51 13.36 -2.43
N PRO A 24 -23.99 14.60 -2.65
CA PRO A 24 -24.75 14.93 -3.85
C PRO A 24 -23.81 15.10 -5.04
N ALA A 25 -24.16 14.48 -6.16
CA ALA A 25 -23.54 14.75 -7.46
C ALA A 25 -24.15 16.03 -8.08
N ALA A 26 -23.40 17.13 -8.03
CA ALA A 26 -23.70 18.41 -8.67
C ALA A 26 -22.34 19.14 -8.81
N VAL A 27 -21.92 19.85 -9.86
CA VAL A 27 -22.53 20.54 -11.01
C VAL A 27 -21.47 20.66 -12.13
N ARG A 28 -21.95 20.86 -13.37
CA ARG A 28 -21.23 21.18 -14.63
C ARG A 28 -20.39 22.48 -14.62
N ALA A 29 -19.37 22.46 -15.47
CA ALA A 29 -18.83 23.48 -16.39
C ALA A 29 -18.90 24.98 -16.03
N ASP A 30 -17.77 25.68 -16.21
CA ASP A 30 -17.77 26.85 -17.10
C ASP A 30 -16.39 27.19 -17.69
N GLU A 31 -16.44 27.62 -18.94
CA GLU A 31 -15.37 28.05 -19.84
C GLU A 31 -15.18 29.57 -19.74
N LYS A 32 -13.94 30.09 -19.78
CA LYS A 32 -13.71 31.44 -20.31
C LYS A 32 -12.30 31.73 -20.80
N THR A 33 -12.25 31.99 -22.10
CA THR A 33 -11.14 32.52 -22.92
C THR A 33 -10.72 33.95 -22.50
N ALA A 34 -9.43 34.28 -22.67
CA ALA A 34 -8.99 35.66 -22.91
C ALA A 34 -7.78 35.69 -23.86
N ALA A 35 -7.75 36.71 -24.71
CA ALA A 35 -7.04 36.79 -25.98
C ALA A 35 -5.62 37.41 -25.92
N ALA A 36 -4.92 37.20 -27.03
CA ALA A 36 -3.49 37.26 -27.29
C ALA A 36 -2.85 38.65 -27.54
N PRO A 37 -1.51 38.72 -27.50
CA PRO A 37 -0.68 39.54 -28.38
C PRO A 37 0.00 38.69 -29.50
N PRO A 38 0.54 39.31 -30.58
CA PRO A 38 0.97 38.64 -31.81
C PRO A 38 2.14 37.63 -31.65
N PRO A 39 2.27 36.66 -32.58
CA PRO A 39 2.86 35.36 -32.29
C PRO A 39 4.39 35.39 -32.31
N SER A 40 5.02 35.41 -31.14
CA SER A 40 6.12 34.46 -30.94
C SER A 40 5.52 33.07 -31.13
N VAL A 41 6.22 32.16 -31.82
CA VAL A 41 5.80 30.76 -31.81
C VAL A 41 5.71 30.40 -30.33
N PRO A 42 4.51 30.09 -29.79
CA PRO A 42 4.39 29.90 -28.37
C PRO A 42 5.35 28.77 -28.00
N LEU A 43 6.10 28.92 -26.91
CA LEU A 43 7.00 27.88 -26.38
C LEU A 43 6.35 26.49 -26.39
N SER A 44 5.02 26.43 -26.23
CA SER A 44 4.20 25.22 -26.30
C SER A 44 4.17 24.50 -27.65
N ALA A 45 4.53 25.14 -28.76
CA ALA A 45 4.51 24.57 -30.11
C ALA A 45 5.86 24.02 -30.56
N LYS A 46 6.94 24.35 -29.84
CA LYS A 46 8.31 23.91 -30.16
C LYS A 46 8.73 22.79 -29.20
N PRO A 47 9.19 21.63 -29.68
CA PRO A 47 9.64 20.56 -28.80
C PRO A 47 10.85 21.04 -27.98
N VAL A 48 10.93 20.61 -26.71
CA VAL A 48 11.98 21.06 -25.78
C VAL A 48 13.38 20.78 -26.30
N VAL A 49 13.57 19.70 -27.06
CA VAL A 49 14.85 19.33 -27.69
C VAL A 49 15.37 20.43 -28.64
N ASP A 50 14.48 21.22 -29.25
CA ASP A 50 14.86 22.29 -30.18
C ASP A 50 15.02 23.65 -29.48
N TRP A 51 14.77 23.74 -28.18
CA TRP A 51 14.81 25.01 -27.45
C TRP A 51 16.22 25.58 -27.42
N THR A 52 16.34 26.86 -27.77
CA THR A 52 17.57 27.63 -27.61
C THR A 52 17.74 28.07 -26.15
N ALA A 53 18.90 28.65 -25.81
CA ALA A 53 19.08 29.27 -24.50
C ALA A 53 18.08 30.42 -24.24
N GLU A 54 17.60 31.10 -25.29
CA GLU A 54 16.56 32.14 -25.18
C GLU A 54 15.20 31.54 -24.83
N ASP A 55 14.84 30.41 -25.45
CA ASP A 55 13.60 29.68 -25.15
C ASP A 55 13.61 29.15 -23.70
N VAL A 56 14.74 28.61 -23.24
CA VAL A 56 14.92 28.12 -21.86
C VAL A 56 14.86 29.26 -20.84
N ALA A 57 15.46 30.41 -21.17
CA ALA A 57 15.36 31.63 -20.38
C ALA A 57 13.92 32.14 -20.26
N GLU A 58 13.18 32.16 -21.37
CA GLU A 58 11.77 32.53 -21.40
C GLU A 58 10.94 31.54 -20.56
N TRP A 59 11.17 30.23 -20.66
CA TRP A 59 10.52 29.22 -19.80
C TRP A 59 10.80 29.45 -18.31
N MET A 60 12.06 29.70 -17.94
CA MET A 60 12.44 29.97 -16.55
C MET A 60 11.74 31.22 -16.00
N SER A 61 11.64 32.26 -16.83
CA SER A 61 10.98 33.51 -16.47
C SER A 61 9.46 33.37 -16.36
N THR A 62 8.82 32.78 -17.38
CA THR A 62 7.37 32.80 -17.56
C THR A 62 6.65 31.63 -16.88
N VAL A 63 7.21 30.41 -16.99
CA VAL A 63 6.58 29.19 -16.48
C VAL A 63 7.04 28.91 -15.05
N VAL A 64 8.35 28.94 -14.81
CA VAL A 64 8.89 28.67 -13.47
C VAL A 64 8.75 29.88 -12.55
N GLY A 65 8.77 31.10 -13.11
CA GLY A 65 8.62 32.35 -12.37
C GLY A 65 9.90 32.80 -11.66
N TYR A 66 11.07 32.43 -12.17
CA TYR A 66 12.38 32.81 -11.62
C TYR A 66 13.24 33.53 -12.66
N ALA A 67 12.79 34.71 -13.09
CA ALA A 67 13.47 35.52 -14.09
C ALA A 67 14.91 35.91 -13.67
N GLU A 68 15.19 35.99 -12.37
CA GLU A 68 16.51 36.29 -11.80
C GLU A 68 17.60 35.27 -12.18
N TYR A 69 17.23 34.04 -12.55
CA TYR A 69 18.18 33.01 -12.97
C TYR A 69 18.52 33.04 -14.46
N THR A 70 17.77 33.80 -15.24
CA THR A 70 17.95 33.93 -16.70
C THR A 70 19.39 34.28 -17.13
N PRO A 71 20.10 35.25 -16.51
CA PRO A 71 21.46 35.59 -16.93
C PRO A 71 22.44 34.42 -16.73
N TYR A 72 22.19 33.55 -15.75
CA TYR A 72 23.02 32.37 -15.49
C TYR A 72 22.76 31.28 -16.51
N LEU A 73 21.52 31.13 -17.00
CA LEU A 73 21.19 30.21 -18.08
C LEU A 73 21.92 30.61 -19.37
N PHE A 74 21.91 31.90 -19.73
CA PHE A 74 22.68 32.42 -20.87
C PHE A 74 24.18 32.27 -20.70
N LYS A 75 24.71 32.60 -19.51
CA LYS A 75 26.14 32.48 -19.21
C LYS A 75 26.65 31.05 -19.37
N ASN A 76 25.84 30.07 -18.98
CA ASN A 76 26.18 28.65 -19.06
C ASN A 76 25.71 27.99 -20.37
N LEU A 77 25.12 28.76 -21.31
CA LEU A 77 24.60 28.27 -22.59
C LEU A 77 23.64 27.07 -22.43
N ILE A 78 22.77 27.12 -21.42
CA ILE A 78 21.83 26.03 -21.15
C ILE A 78 20.70 26.10 -22.19
N ASP A 79 20.78 25.21 -23.18
CA ASP A 79 19.76 24.97 -24.19
C ASP A 79 18.80 23.85 -23.76
N GLY A 80 17.81 23.56 -24.60
CA GLY A 80 16.78 22.57 -24.31
C GLY A 80 17.30 21.16 -24.05
N VAL A 81 18.29 20.72 -24.84
CA VAL A 81 18.92 19.40 -24.67
C VAL A 81 19.67 19.33 -23.36
N THR A 82 20.48 20.35 -23.05
CA THR A 82 21.23 20.44 -21.79
C THR A 82 20.27 20.46 -20.60
N LEU A 83 19.20 21.26 -20.67
CA LEU A 83 18.18 21.33 -19.63
C LEU A 83 17.53 19.96 -19.37
N LEU A 84 17.28 19.15 -20.40
CA LEU A 84 16.73 17.80 -20.27
C LEU A 84 17.71 16.79 -19.68
N GLU A 85 19.02 17.01 -19.75
CA GLU A 85 20.01 16.13 -19.11
C GLU A 85 20.32 16.54 -17.67
N MET A 86 20.00 17.78 -17.27
CA MET A 86 20.30 18.27 -15.91
C MET A 86 19.57 17.49 -14.80
N GLU A 87 20.32 17.21 -13.74
CA GLU A 87 19.86 16.69 -12.46
C GLU A 87 19.61 17.82 -11.45
N PRO A 88 18.86 17.57 -10.35
CA PRO A 88 18.63 18.56 -9.30
C PRO A 88 19.91 19.22 -8.75
N SER A 89 20.99 18.45 -8.61
CA SER A 89 22.31 18.92 -8.13
C SER A 89 23.01 19.88 -9.10
N ASP A 90 22.72 19.79 -10.39
CA ASP A 90 23.32 20.68 -11.39
C ASP A 90 22.78 22.10 -11.22
N PHE A 91 21.49 22.25 -10.88
CA PHE A 91 20.93 23.57 -10.60
C PHE A 91 21.59 24.27 -9.42
N GLU A 92 21.94 23.52 -8.37
CA GLU A 92 22.66 24.06 -7.22
C GLU A 92 24.10 24.46 -7.56
N SER A 93 24.70 23.79 -8.55
CA SER A 93 26.08 24.04 -8.97
C SER A 93 26.21 25.23 -9.94
N TYR A 94 25.24 25.40 -10.85
CA TYR A 94 25.31 26.39 -11.93
C TYR A 94 24.45 27.65 -11.69
N LEU A 95 23.46 27.56 -10.79
CA LEU A 95 22.61 28.69 -10.43
C LEU A 95 22.90 29.11 -8.97
N PRO A 96 23.03 30.40 -8.66
CA PRO A 96 23.17 30.86 -7.29
C PRO A 96 21.81 30.86 -6.57
N LEU A 97 21.33 29.66 -6.26
CA LEU A 97 20.05 29.47 -5.58
C LEU A 97 20.16 29.98 -4.14
N GLN A 98 19.34 30.96 -3.79
CA GLN A 98 19.32 31.54 -2.45
C GLN A 98 18.60 30.64 -1.45
N THR A 99 17.66 29.81 -1.93
CA THR A 99 16.88 28.90 -1.10
C THR A 99 16.78 27.52 -1.77
N PRO A 100 16.78 26.42 -0.98
CA PRO A 100 16.60 25.08 -1.51
C PRO A 100 15.20 24.88 -2.14
N LEU A 101 14.24 25.74 -1.78
CA LEU A 101 12.90 25.71 -2.35
C LEU A 101 12.90 26.02 -3.85
N HIS A 102 13.84 26.85 -4.32
CA HIS A 102 13.98 27.17 -5.75
C HIS A 102 14.44 25.94 -6.54
N ALA A 103 15.41 25.18 -6.02
CA ALA A 103 15.87 23.92 -6.62
C ALA A 103 14.72 22.91 -6.76
N ILE A 104 13.92 22.75 -5.69
CA ILE A 104 12.76 21.85 -5.69
C ILE A 104 11.73 22.28 -6.74
N LYS A 105 11.41 23.58 -6.84
CA LYS A 105 10.44 24.09 -7.81
C LYS A 105 10.95 23.94 -9.25
N ILE A 106 12.20 24.29 -9.53
CA ILE A 106 12.82 24.13 -10.86
C ILE A 106 12.82 22.65 -11.24
N ALA A 107 13.27 21.76 -10.35
CA ALA A 107 13.28 20.32 -10.60
C ALA A 107 11.87 19.76 -10.85
N ALA A 108 10.84 20.26 -10.16
CA ALA A 108 9.46 19.88 -10.40
C ALA A 108 8.96 20.31 -11.80
N HIS A 109 9.28 21.54 -12.23
CA HIS A 109 8.91 22.01 -13.57
C HIS A 109 9.73 21.32 -14.67
N LEU A 110 10.98 20.96 -14.40
CA LEU A 110 11.76 20.15 -15.33
C LEU A 110 11.17 18.74 -15.47
N ARG A 111 10.68 18.14 -14.38
CA ARG A 111 9.95 16.85 -14.46
C ARG A 111 8.67 16.99 -15.29
N LEU A 112 7.98 18.13 -15.24
CA LEU A 112 6.87 18.44 -16.16
C LEU A 112 7.33 18.42 -17.61
N LEU A 113 8.42 19.13 -17.93
CA LEU A 113 8.97 19.19 -19.29
C LEU A 113 9.41 17.83 -19.82
N LYS A 114 10.03 16.99 -18.97
CA LYS A 114 10.46 15.63 -19.33
C LYS A 114 9.29 14.66 -19.57
N GLY A 115 8.04 15.10 -19.39
CA GLY A 115 6.88 14.19 -19.36
C GLY A 115 6.91 13.22 -18.19
N LEU A 116 7.80 13.44 -17.21
CA LEU A 116 7.94 12.60 -16.00
C LEU A 116 6.98 13.02 -14.89
N CYS A 117 6.14 14.02 -15.15
CA CYS A 117 5.17 14.43 -14.16
C CYS A 117 3.99 13.47 -14.09
N SER A 118 3.76 12.98 -12.87
CA SER A 118 2.46 12.44 -12.45
C SER A 118 1.38 13.52 -12.31
N CYS A 119 1.59 14.72 -12.86
CA CYS A 119 0.65 15.84 -12.78
C CYS A 119 -0.31 15.82 -13.99
N ARG A 120 -1.36 15.01 -13.86
CA ARG A 120 -2.76 15.25 -14.25
C ARG A 120 -3.06 16.22 -15.42
N GLY A 121 -3.66 15.67 -16.49
CA GLY A 121 -4.55 16.34 -17.46
C GLY A 121 -3.87 16.58 -18.82
N ALA A 122 -4.20 15.88 -19.90
CA ALA A 122 -5.53 15.76 -20.49
C ALA A 122 -6.00 14.33 -20.79
N ASP A 123 -5.13 13.32 -20.64
CA ASP A 123 -5.50 11.91 -20.81
C ASP A 123 -5.77 11.23 -19.45
N ALA A 124 -6.36 11.98 -18.52
CA ALA A 124 -6.76 11.48 -17.19
C ALA A 124 -7.84 10.38 -17.26
N ASP A 125 -8.42 10.14 -18.44
CA ASP A 125 -9.31 9.02 -18.71
C ASP A 125 -8.57 7.78 -19.23
N ALA A 126 -7.32 7.91 -19.71
CA ALA A 126 -6.55 6.79 -20.27
C ALA A 126 -5.49 6.23 -19.29
N ALA A 127 -4.93 7.08 -18.43
CA ALA A 127 -4.03 6.66 -17.35
C ALA A 127 -4.84 6.58 -16.04
N GLY A 128 -5.26 5.36 -15.67
CA GLY A 128 -6.17 5.10 -14.56
C GLY A 128 -5.82 5.77 -13.21
N PRO A 129 -6.76 5.77 -12.25
CA PRO A 129 -6.67 6.56 -11.02
C PRO A 129 -5.39 6.30 -10.22
N HIS A 130 -4.55 7.33 -10.13
CA HIS A 130 -3.21 7.25 -9.54
C HIS A 130 -3.18 7.30 -8.00
N ASP A 131 -4.26 7.71 -7.33
CA ASP A 131 -4.41 7.65 -5.88
C ASP A 131 -5.55 6.70 -5.48
N LEU A 132 -5.35 5.96 -4.38
CA LEU A 132 -6.34 4.98 -3.90
C LEU A 132 -7.72 5.64 -3.70
N TRP A 133 -7.75 6.90 -3.25
CA TRP A 133 -9.00 7.60 -2.96
C TRP A 133 -9.79 7.94 -4.23
N SER A 134 -9.15 8.25 -5.35
CA SER A 134 -9.86 8.41 -6.62
C SER A 134 -10.27 7.06 -7.21
N TYR A 135 -9.45 6.00 -7.08
CA TYR A 135 -9.85 4.65 -7.50
C TYR A 135 -11.05 4.15 -6.67
N MET A 136 -11.02 4.32 -5.35
CA MET A 136 -12.13 3.99 -4.45
C MET A 136 -13.39 4.79 -4.76
N ARG A 137 -13.27 6.07 -5.13
CA ARG A 137 -14.42 6.89 -5.53
C ARG A 137 -14.98 6.46 -6.88
N ALA A 138 -14.13 6.11 -7.84
CA ALA A 138 -14.55 5.64 -9.16
C ALA A 138 -15.15 4.23 -9.11
N HIS A 139 -14.62 3.36 -8.25
CA HIS A 139 -14.96 1.94 -8.18
C HIS A 139 -15.19 1.45 -6.73
N PRO A 140 -16.16 2.03 -6.00
CA PRO A 140 -16.33 1.74 -4.57
C PRO A 140 -16.73 0.29 -4.32
N VAL A 141 -17.73 -0.22 -5.05
CA VAL A 141 -18.21 -1.60 -4.93
C VAL A 141 -17.10 -2.60 -5.22
N ARG A 142 -16.36 -2.38 -6.31
CA ARG A 142 -15.24 -3.22 -6.74
C ARG A 142 -14.10 -3.20 -5.72
N THR A 143 -13.72 -2.03 -5.21
CA THR A 143 -12.64 -1.91 -4.21
C THR A 143 -13.00 -2.62 -2.91
N TRP A 144 -14.24 -2.46 -2.43
CA TRP A 144 -14.68 -3.13 -1.21
C TRP A 144 -14.85 -4.64 -1.41
N LEU A 145 -15.43 -5.07 -2.53
CA LEU A 145 -15.63 -6.49 -2.81
C LEU A 145 -14.29 -7.20 -3.00
N LEU A 146 -13.42 -6.67 -3.84
CA LEU A 146 -12.12 -7.29 -4.11
C LEU A 146 -11.18 -7.17 -2.91
N GLY A 147 -11.17 -6.02 -2.21
CA GLY A 147 -10.38 -5.82 -1.00
C GLY A 147 -10.80 -6.75 0.13
N SER A 148 -12.10 -6.88 0.41
CA SER A 148 -12.60 -7.82 1.42
C SER A 148 -12.35 -9.28 0.99
N THR A 149 -12.59 -9.61 -0.27
CA THR A 149 -12.28 -10.96 -0.80
C THR A 149 -10.79 -11.25 -0.68
N ALA A 150 -9.91 -10.28 -0.94
CA ALA A 150 -8.47 -10.44 -0.77
C ALA A 150 -8.11 -10.68 0.69
N SER A 151 -8.69 -9.90 1.62
CA SER A 151 -8.41 -10.03 3.05
C SER A 151 -8.87 -11.36 3.65
N TYR A 152 -9.95 -11.98 3.15
CA TYR A 152 -10.47 -13.24 3.66
C TYR A 152 -10.03 -14.46 2.84
N PHE A 153 -10.04 -14.33 1.52
CA PHE A 153 -9.84 -15.40 0.56
C PHE A 153 -8.87 -14.96 -0.57
N PRO A 154 -7.57 -14.87 -0.27
CA PRO A 154 -6.59 -14.25 -1.15
C PRO A 154 -6.45 -14.96 -2.51
N ARG A 155 -6.58 -16.30 -2.53
CA ARG A 155 -6.53 -17.11 -3.77
C ARG A 155 -7.65 -16.74 -4.73
N ILE A 156 -8.88 -16.55 -4.23
CA ILE A 156 -10.00 -16.14 -5.07
C ILE A 156 -9.79 -14.74 -5.57
N ALA A 157 -9.35 -13.83 -4.71
CA ALA A 157 -9.17 -12.45 -5.12
C ALA A 157 -8.18 -12.33 -6.27
N LEU A 158 -7.11 -13.14 -6.25
CA LEU A 158 -6.18 -13.26 -7.35
C LEU A 158 -6.88 -13.84 -8.60
N VAL A 159 -7.49 -15.03 -8.52
CA VAL A 159 -8.18 -15.61 -9.69
C VAL A 159 -9.27 -14.68 -10.27
N ALA A 160 -10.05 -14.05 -9.39
CA ALA A 160 -11.09 -13.10 -9.76
C ALA A 160 -10.49 -11.85 -10.40
N ALA A 161 -9.35 -11.35 -9.90
CA ALA A 161 -8.63 -10.27 -10.53
C ALA A 161 -8.22 -10.66 -11.95
N TYR A 162 -7.60 -11.83 -12.14
CA TYR A 162 -7.20 -12.28 -13.48
C TYR A 162 -8.38 -12.46 -14.46
N VAL A 163 -9.48 -13.08 -14.01
CA VAL A 163 -10.61 -13.45 -14.90
C VAL A 163 -11.54 -12.27 -15.17
N PHE A 164 -11.86 -11.50 -14.14
CA PHE A 164 -12.93 -10.49 -14.22
C PHE A 164 -12.40 -9.05 -14.23
N ASP A 165 -11.11 -8.85 -13.92
CA ASP A 165 -10.58 -7.52 -13.64
C ASP A 165 -9.17 -7.32 -14.23
N ARG A 166 -9.14 -7.10 -15.55
CA ARG A 166 -7.91 -6.91 -16.30
C ARG A 166 -7.05 -5.77 -15.76
N GLU A 167 -7.65 -4.68 -15.28
CA GLU A 167 -6.91 -3.52 -14.76
C GLU A 167 -6.21 -3.84 -13.43
N VAL A 168 -6.89 -4.51 -12.49
CA VAL A 168 -6.26 -4.90 -11.22
C VAL A 168 -5.21 -5.98 -11.46
N TYR A 169 -5.48 -6.94 -12.35
CA TYR A 169 -4.47 -7.91 -12.75
C TYR A 169 -3.21 -7.21 -13.29
N HIS A 170 -3.36 -6.27 -14.22
CA HIS A 170 -2.24 -5.49 -14.72
C HIS A 170 -1.57 -4.69 -13.61
N ALA A 171 -2.31 -4.02 -12.73
CA ALA A 171 -1.73 -3.30 -11.60
C ALA A 171 -0.86 -4.19 -10.67
N LEU A 172 -1.20 -5.48 -10.54
CA LEU A 172 -0.43 -6.44 -9.74
C LEU A 172 0.81 -6.97 -10.47
N VAL A 173 0.74 -7.11 -11.79
CA VAL A 173 1.79 -7.76 -12.59
C VAL A 173 2.71 -6.77 -13.31
N LEU A 174 2.26 -5.53 -13.52
CA LEU A 174 3.05 -4.52 -14.19
C LEU A 174 4.27 -4.13 -13.34
N VAL A 175 5.38 -4.05 -14.04
CA VAL A 175 6.65 -3.56 -13.52
C VAL A 175 6.88 -2.22 -14.20
N ASP A 176 7.12 -1.18 -13.40
CA ASP A 176 7.51 0.12 -13.93
C ASP A 176 8.83 -0.07 -14.68
N ARG A 177 8.86 0.33 -15.96
CA ARG A 177 10.09 0.30 -16.74
C ARG A 177 11.09 1.26 -16.10
N SER A 178 12.38 0.94 -16.19
CA SER A 178 13.39 1.90 -15.75
C SER A 178 13.27 3.17 -16.60
N ALA A 179 13.45 4.33 -15.99
CA ALA A 179 13.35 5.60 -16.72
C ALA A 179 14.30 5.61 -17.93
N ALA A 180 15.49 5.02 -17.79
CA ALA A 180 16.46 4.87 -18.86
C ALA A 180 15.94 4.03 -20.04
N SER A 181 15.27 2.90 -19.79
CA SER A 181 14.73 2.07 -20.88
C SER A 181 13.50 2.70 -21.53
N ALA A 182 12.68 3.40 -20.74
CA ALA A 182 11.56 4.18 -21.27
C ALA A 182 12.04 5.31 -22.19
N LEU A 183 13.08 6.05 -21.80
CA LEU A 183 13.67 7.13 -22.59
C LEU A 183 14.30 6.62 -23.89
N SER A 184 15.05 5.50 -23.84
CA SER A 184 15.69 4.95 -25.04
C SER A 184 14.68 4.41 -26.06
N GLU A 185 13.55 3.86 -25.60
CA GLU A 185 12.50 3.37 -26.50
C GLU A 185 11.59 4.50 -27.00
N ALA A 186 11.32 5.53 -26.19
CA ALA A 186 10.59 6.72 -26.63
C ALA A 186 11.31 7.45 -27.77
N ALA A 187 12.64 7.39 -27.82
CA ALA A 187 13.44 7.90 -28.93
C ALA A 187 13.20 7.16 -30.26
N GLN A 188 12.64 5.94 -30.22
CA GLN A 188 12.38 5.11 -31.41
C GLN A 188 10.96 5.28 -31.97
N GLY A 189 10.07 5.98 -31.25
CA GLY A 189 8.72 6.27 -31.74
C GLY A 189 7.76 6.74 -30.64
N PRO A 190 6.66 7.42 -31.01
CA PRO A 190 5.79 8.13 -30.07
C PRO A 190 4.90 7.24 -29.18
N ASP A 191 4.76 5.94 -29.45
CA ASP A 191 3.73 5.10 -28.83
C ASP A 191 4.30 3.88 -28.08
N VAL A 192 5.34 4.08 -27.28
CA VAL A 192 5.86 3.01 -26.44
C VAL A 192 5.14 3.01 -25.09
N PRO A 193 4.38 1.95 -24.73
CA PRO A 193 3.73 1.90 -23.43
C PRO A 193 4.78 1.89 -22.30
N LEU A 194 4.63 2.83 -21.37
CA LEU A 194 5.51 2.97 -20.18
C LEU A 194 5.48 1.75 -19.26
N GLN A 195 4.46 0.91 -19.38
CA GLN A 195 4.24 -0.25 -18.55
C GLN A 195 4.20 -1.51 -19.42
N GLN A 196 5.00 -2.50 -19.04
CA GLN A 196 5.01 -3.81 -19.70
C GLN A 196 4.80 -4.91 -18.67
N VAL A 197 4.03 -5.92 -19.07
CA VAL A 197 3.85 -7.14 -18.30
C VAL A 197 5.12 -7.96 -18.44
N SER A 198 5.90 -8.08 -17.35
CA SER A 198 7.05 -8.99 -17.32
C SER A 198 6.56 -10.43 -17.18
N TYR A 199 7.05 -11.34 -18.03
CA TYR A 199 6.76 -12.77 -17.90
C TYR A 199 7.12 -13.31 -16.51
N LEU A 200 8.20 -12.80 -15.91
CA LEU A 200 8.60 -13.19 -14.55
C LEU A 200 7.60 -12.68 -13.51
N ALA A 201 7.05 -11.48 -13.68
CA ALA A 201 6.02 -10.95 -12.78
C ALA A 201 4.72 -11.76 -12.92
N ALA A 202 4.34 -12.14 -14.14
CA ALA A 202 3.16 -12.97 -14.39
C ALA A 202 3.33 -14.38 -13.81
N ALA A 203 4.51 -14.98 -13.96
CA ALA A 203 4.84 -16.26 -13.32
C ALA A 203 4.82 -16.14 -11.79
N GLY A 204 5.39 -15.06 -11.24
CA GLY A 204 5.36 -14.77 -9.81
C GLY A 204 3.95 -14.57 -9.25
N TYR A 205 3.05 -13.97 -10.03
CA TYR A 205 1.63 -13.85 -9.71
C TYR A 205 0.96 -15.22 -9.56
N TRP A 206 1.16 -16.11 -10.53
CA TRP A 206 0.56 -17.45 -10.49
C TRP A 206 1.19 -18.34 -9.43
N LEU A 207 2.51 -18.35 -9.31
CA LEU A 207 3.22 -19.12 -8.30
C LEU A 207 2.87 -18.63 -6.89
N GLY A 208 2.89 -17.31 -6.68
CA GLY A 208 2.49 -16.68 -5.42
C GLY A 208 1.04 -16.98 -5.08
N GLY A 209 0.13 -16.85 -6.04
CA GLY A 209 -1.29 -17.16 -5.83
C GLY A 209 -1.56 -18.63 -5.51
N LEU A 210 -0.79 -19.56 -6.07
CA LEU A 210 -0.95 -20.99 -5.82
C LEU A 210 -0.33 -21.43 -4.48
N VAL A 211 0.93 -21.03 -4.25
CA VAL A 211 1.76 -21.53 -3.15
C VAL A 211 1.59 -20.72 -1.87
N CYS A 212 1.69 -19.40 -1.96
CA CYS A 212 1.76 -18.49 -0.80
C CYS A 212 1.01 -17.17 -1.06
N PRO A 213 -0.33 -17.21 -1.22
CA PRO A 213 -1.11 -16.07 -1.70
C PRO A 213 -1.10 -14.90 -0.71
N ASP A 214 -1.11 -15.19 0.60
CA ASP A 214 -1.01 -14.16 1.64
C ASP A 214 0.34 -13.45 1.57
N LEU A 215 1.45 -14.18 1.39
CA LEU A 215 2.79 -13.56 1.27
C LEU A 215 2.90 -12.73 -0.01
N TYR A 216 2.32 -13.20 -1.12
CA TYR A 216 2.27 -12.44 -2.36
C TYR A 216 1.48 -11.14 -2.21
N LEU A 217 0.29 -11.20 -1.59
CA LEU A 217 -0.52 -9.99 -1.33
C LEU A 217 0.13 -9.06 -0.30
N ALA A 218 0.89 -9.58 0.67
CA ALA A 218 1.72 -8.76 1.56
C ALA A 218 2.78 -7.99 0.77
N TYR A 219 3.50 -8.67 -0.13
CA TYR A 219 4.50 -8.03 -1.01
C TYR A 219 3.87 -6.94 -1.89
N GLN A 220 2.73 -7.24 -2.52
CA GLN A 220 2.03 -6.24 -3.34
C GLN A 220 1.53 -5.06 -2.51
N SER A 221 0.93 -5.32 -1.35
CA SER A 221 0.50 -4.27 -0.43
C SER A 221 1.68 -3.39 0.00
N ALA A 222 2.86 -3.99 0.25
CA ALA A 222 4.07 -3.26 0.60
C ALA A 222 4.53 -2.31 -0.53
N ARG A 223 4.46 -2.74 -1.80
CA ARG A 223 4.74 -1.87 -2.96
C ARG A 223 3.80 -0.67 -3.02
N PHE A 224 2.56 -0.83 -2.57
CA PHE A 224 1.56 0.24 -2.58
C PHE A 224 1.57 1.14 -1.33
N VAL A 225 2.45 0.90 -0.35
CA VAL A 225 2.54 1.73 0.87
C VAL A 225 2.80 3.20 0.55
N GLY A 226 3.65 3.49 -0.45
CA GLY A 226 3.91 4.87 -0.88
C GLY A 226 2.68 5.57 -1.46
N ARG A 227 1.72 4.83 -2.02
CA ARG A 227 0.48 5.38 -2.60
C ARG A 227 -0.67 5.47 -1.58
N ASN A 228 -0.68 4.60 -0.58
CA ASN A 228 -1.63 4.68 0.53
C ASN A 228 -0.97 4.24 1.85
N TYR A 229 -0.49 5.24 2.58
CA TYR A 229 0.25 5.05 3.83
C TYR A 229 -0.61 4.66 5.04
N VAL A 230 -1.94 4.65 4.92
CA VAL A 230 -2.85 4.30 6.03
C VAL A 230 -3.32 2.85 5.91
N ALA A 231 -3.95 2.50 4.79
CA ALA A 231 -4.57 1.20 4.60
C ALA A 231 -3.55 0.12 4.24
N MET A 232 -2.53 0.43 3.42
CA MET A 232 -1.60 -0.59 2.94
C MET A 232 -0.70 -1.16 4.04
N PRO A 233 -0.14 -0.36 4.98
CA PRO A 233 0.61 -0.94 6.11
C PRO A 233 -0.24 -1.90 6.96
N LEU A 234 -1.52 -1.58 7.19
CA LEU A 234 -2.43 -2.47 7.91
C LEU A 234 -2.66 -3.77 7.15
N GLN A 235 -2.85 -3.70 5.83
CA GLN A 235 -2.97 -4.89 4.98
C GLN A 235 -1.67 -5.71 4.95
N VAL A 236 -0.50 -5.08 4.91
CA VAL A 236 0.80 -5.76 5.00
C VAL A 236 0.88 -6.56 6.30
N ILE A 237 0.58 -5.95 7.45
CA ILE A 237 0.59 -6.63 8.75
C ILE A 237 -0.41 -7.78 8.77
N HIS A 238 -1.64 -7.55 8.28
CA HIS A 238 -2.69 -8.56 8.17
C HIS A 238 -2.21 -9.77 7.36
N PHE A 239 -1.74 -9.55 6.13
CA PHE A 239 -1.29 -10.64 5.26
C PHE A 239 -0.04 -11.35 5.77
N LEU A 240 0.93 -10.63 6.37
CA LEU A 240 2.08 -11.25 7.01
C LEU A 240 1.68 -12.12 8.20
N SER A 241 0.73 -11.67 9.03
CA SER A 241 0.24 -12.44 10.16
C SER A 241 -0.46 -13.74 9.71
N ARG A 242 -1.24 -13.67 8.61
CA ARG A 242 -1.88 -14.84 8.00
C ARG A 242 -0.85 -15.79 7.40
N ALA A 243 0.12 -15.28 6.65
CA ALA A 243 1.19 -16.07 6.07
C ALA A 243 2.03 -16.79 7.16
N LEU A 244 2.33 -16.09 8.27
CA LEU A 244 2.99 -16.71 9.42
C LEU A 244 2.16 -17.83 10.03
N GLY A 245 0.84 -17.64 10.14
CA GLY A 245 -0.09 -18.69 10.57
C GLY A 245 -0.07 -19.92 9.66
N GLU A 246 -0.11 -19.72 8.33
CA GLU A 246 0.00 -20.82 7.36
C GLU A 246 1.34 -21.56 7.50
N VAL A 247 2.46 -20.84 7.62
CA VAL A 247 3.80 -21.43 7.81
C VAL A 247 3.89 -22.20 9.13
N LEU A 248 3.34 -21.66 10.22
CA LEU A 248 3.32 -22.33 11.51
C LEU A 248 2.51 -23.63 11.46
N ILE A 249 1.36 -23.63 10.77
CA ILE A 249 0.55 -24.84 10.56
C ILE A 249 1.34 -25.87 9.74
N LEU A 250 2.00 -25.46 8.66
CA LEU A 250 2.85 -26.35 7.86
C LEU A 250 4.01 -26.92 8.68
N PHE A 251 4.63 -26.11 9.53
CA PHE A 251 5.67 -26.54 10.44
C PHE A 251 5.16 -27.57 11.47
N LEU A 252 4.01 -27.31 12.10
CA LEU A 252 3.36 -28.25 13.01
C LEU A 252 2.93 -29.54 12.30
N LEU A 253 2.53 -29.44 11.03
CA LEU A 253 2.20 -30.59 10.19
C LEU A 253 3.45 -31.43 9.91
N TYR A 254 4.56 -30.80 9.55
CA TYR A 254 5.86 -31.44 9.35
C TYR A 254 6.33 -32.15 10.62
N LYS A 255 6.13 -31.52 11.79
CA LYS A 255 6.40 -32.12 13.11
C LYS A 255 5.38 -33.18 13.55
N LYS A 256 4.33 -33.44 12.75
CA LYS A 256 3.20 -34.33 13.07
C LYS A 256 2.46 -33.95 14.36
N GLN A 257 2.52 -32.68 14.77
CA GLN A 257 1.90 -32.13 15.97
C GLN A 257 0.61 -31.34 15.67
N ALA A 258 0.36 -30.99 14.40
CA ALA A 258 -0.81 -30.19 14.02
C ALA A 258 -2.16 -30.90 14.29
N PHE A 259 -2.17 -32.23 14.39
CA PHE A 259 -3.40 -33.01 14.56
C PHE A 259 -3.20 -34.15 15.55
N PRO A 260 -4.28 -34.57 16.26
CA PRO A 260 -4.25 -35.76 17.10
C PRO A 260 -3.77 -36.98 16.32
N THR A 261 -3.01 -37.86 16.99
CA THR A 261 -2.57 -39.14 16.45
C THR A 261 -3.79 -39.94 15.97
N GLY A 262 -3.69 -40.55 14.78
CA GLY A 262 -4.79 -41.33 14.17
C GLY A 262 -5.74 -40.53 13.26
N THR A 263 -5.58 -39.22 13.13
CA THR A 263 -6.36 -38.46 12.14
C THR A 263 -5.95 -38.82 10.70
N PRO A 264 -6.90 -39.22 9.82
CA PRO A 264 -6.60 -39.59 8.44
C PRO A 264 -6.22 -38.37 7.59
N LEU A 265 -5.34 -38.55 6.58
CA LEU A 265 -4.80 -37.47 5.75
C LEU A 265 -5.88 -36.59 5.11
N TRP A 266 -6.96 -37.18 4.58
CA TRP A 266 -8.04 -36.44 3.95
C TRP A 266 -8.73 -35.46 4.91
N ARG A 267 -8.90 -35.84 6.19
CA ARG A 267 -9.52 -34.98 7.20
C ARG A 267 -8.61 -33.82 7.59
N LYS A 268 -7.29 -34.05 7.58
CA LYS A 268 -6.27 -32.99 7.77
C LYS A 268 -6.31 -31.99 6.62
N VAL A 269 -6.28 -32.48 5.38
CA VAL A 269 -6.39 -31.66 4.17
C VAL A 269 -7.71 -30.88 4.16
N TRP A 270 -8.82 -31.54 4.51
CA TRP A 270 -10.13 -30.91 4.63
C TRP A 270 -10.14 -29.81 5.69
N LEU A 271 -9.62 -30.06 6.89
CA LEU A 271 -9.57 -29.03 7.95
C LEU A 271 -8.73 -27.81 7.55
N ILE A 272 -7.63 -28.00 6.83
CA ILE A 272 -6.75 -26.89 6.41
C ILE A 272 -7.32 -26.14 5.21
N HIS A 273 -7.86 -26.85 4.23
CA HIS A 273 -8.16 -26.29 2.92
C HIS A 273 -9.64 -26.23 2.55
N SER A 274 -10.56 -26.85 3.31
CA SER A 274 -11.99 -26.85 2.94
C SER A 274 -12.54 -25.44 2.74
N TYR A 275 -12.17 -24.53 3.65
CA TYR A 275 -12.60 -23.14 3.63
C TYR A 275 -11.98 -22.29 2.52
N SER A 276 -10.80 -22.68 2.03
CA SER A 276 -10.02 -21.91 1.04
C SER A 276 -10.04 -22.53 -0.36
N LEU A 277 -10.51 -23.77 -0.51
CA LEU A 277 -10.55 -24.50 -1.79
C LEU A 277 -11.99 -24.71 -2.30
N PHE A 278 -12.97 -24.95 -1.41
CA PHE A 278 -14.35 -25.28 -1.82
C PHE A 278 -15.35 -24.15 -1.61
N ILE A 279 -15.20 -23.34 -0.57
CA ILE A 279 -16.08 -22.19 -0.37
C ILE A 279 -15.91 -21.16 -1.50
N PRO A 280 -14.70 -20.88 -2.01
CA PRO A 280 -14.52 -19.94 -3.10
C PRO A 280 -15.25 -20.21 -4.41
N PRO A 281 -15.13 -21.40 -5.03
CA PRO A 281 -15.77 -21.64 -6.31
C PRO A 281 -17.29 -21.70 -6.14
N VAL A 282 -17.76 -22.18 -4.99
CA VAL A 282 -19.17 -22.17 -4.60
C VAL A 282 -19.66 -20.72 -4.45
N CYS A 283 -18.95 -19.86 -3.72
CA CYS A 283 -19.28 -18.44 -3.58
C CYS A 283 -19.18 -17.67 -4.90
N ALA A 284 -18.23 -18.00 -5.77
CA ALA A 284 -18.11 -17.39 -7.10
C ALA A 284 -19.24 -17.81 -8.03
N LEU A 285 -19.62 -19.10 -8.02
CA LEU A 285 -20.77 -19.63 -8.76
C LEU A 285 -22.08 -19.02 -8.25
N ILE A 286 -22.25 -18.97 -6.93
CA ILE A 286 -23.37 -18.32 -6.23
C ILE A 286 -23.40 -16.83 -6.57
N GLY A 287 -22.26 -16.13 -6.55
CA GLY A 287 -22.16 -14.71 -6.90
C GLY A 287 -22.51 -14.43 -8.35
N TYR A 288 -22.22 -15.35 -9.28
CA TYR A 288 -22.62 -15.19 -10.68
C TYR A 288 -24.13 -15.38 -10.89
N VAL A 289 -24.74 -16.26 -10.11
CA VAL A 289 -26.17 -16.61 -10.23
C VAL A 289 -27.07 -15.71 -9.38
N LEU A 290 -26.57 -15.19 -8.25
CA LEU A 290 -27.40 -14.42 -7.32
C LEU A 290 -27.38 -12.92 -7.59
N PRO A 291 -28.57 -12.27 -7.49
CA PRO A 291 -28.68 -10.81 -7.49
C PRO A 291 -27.75 -10.18 -6.46
N MET A 292 -27.15 -9.03 -6.79
CA MET A 292 -26.24 -8.29 -5.91
C MET A 292 -26.77 -8.11 -4.48
N THR A 293 -28.07 -7.86 -4.32
CA THR A 293 -28.74 -7.75 -3.02
C THR A 293 -28.57 -8.98 -2.13
N LEU A 294 -28.66 -10.18 -2.72
CA LEU A 294 -28.47 -11.42 -1.97
C LEU A 294 -27.00 -11.69 -1.65
N GLN A 295 -26.07 -11.26 -2.51
CA GLN A 295 -24.64 -11.35 -2.21
C GLN A 295 -24.30 -10.54 -0.95
N TYR A 296 -24.85 -9.32 -0.82
CA TYR A 296 -24.68 -8.51 0.38
C TYR A 296 -25.27 -9.18 1.63
N ILE A 297 -26.45 -9.81 1.52
CA ILE A 297 -27.06 -10.55 2.63
C ILE A 297 -26.17 -11.73 3.04
N PHE A 298 -25.67 -12.52 2.08
CA PHE A 298 -24.78 -13.64 2.38
C PHE A 298 -23.46 -13.20 2.99
N ALA A 299 -22.85 -12.12 2.48
CA ALA A 299 -21.65 -11.55 3.06
C ALA A 299 -21.89 -11.08 4.50
N ALA A 300 -23.02 -10.40 4.77
CA ALA A 300 -23.40 -9.95 6.10
C ALA A 300 -23.63 -11.12 7.06
N VAL A 301 -24.35 -12.16 6.63
CA VAL A 301 -24.59 -13.38 7.42
C VAL A 301 -23.28 -14.12 7.70
N PHE A 302 -22.39 -14.21 6.71
CA PHE A 302 -21.09 -14.84 6.87
C PHE A 302 -20.20 -14.07 7.86
N ILE A 303 -20.14 -12.74 7.77
CA ILE A 303 -19.42 -11.89 8.72
C ILE A 303 -20.01 -12.06 10.13
N ALA A 304 -21.34 -12.00 10.26
CA ALA A 304 -22.02 -12.19 11.53
C ALA A 304 -21.74 -13.58 12.13
N HIS A 305 -21.72 -14.64 11.31
CA HIS A 305 -21.37 -15.99 11.72
C HIS A 305 -19.91 -16.07 12.20
N ASN A 306 -18.96 -15.53 11.44
CA ASN A 306 -17.55 -15.54 11.87
C ASN A 306 -17.35 -14.76 13.17
N LEU A 307 -17.99 -13.60 13.33
CA LEU A 307 -17.99 -12.85 14.60
C LEU A 307 -18.61 -13.67 15.74
N PHE A 308 -19.71 -14.37 15.47
CA PHE A 308 -20.38 -15.20 16.46
C PHE A 308 -19.52 -16.37 16.94
N TYR A 309 -18.66 -16.95 16.10
CA TYR A 309 -17.77 -18.05 16.51
C TYR A 309 -16.43 -17.56 17.08
N LEU A 310 -15.84 -16.50 16.52
CA LEU A 310 -14.52 -16.01 16.94
C LEU A 310 -14.58 -15.25 18.27
N VAL A 311 -15.65 -14.47 18.52
CA VAL A 311 -15.75 -13.64 19.72
C VAL A 311 -15.87 -14.47 21.00
N PRO A 312 -16.75 -15.49 21.10
CA PRO A 312 -16.86 -16.30 22.31
C PRO A 312 -15.61 -17.11 22.61
N ASP A 313 -14.90 -17.59 21.59
CA ASP A 313 -13.68 -18.37 21.77
C ASP A 313 -12.51 -17.49 22.25
N ALA A 314 -12.38 -16.28 21.70
CA ALA A 314 -11.43 -15.28 22.22
C ALA A 314 -11.78 -14.85 23.65
N LEU A 315 -13.08 -14.70 23.97
CA LEU A 315 -13.55 -14.32 25.30
C LEU A 315 -13.32 -15.45 26.32
N SER A 316 -13.53 -16.70 25.92
CA SER A 316 -13.34 -17.88 26.78
C SER A 316 -11.87 -18.06 27.14
N GLN A 317 -10.95 -17.83 26.19
CA GLN A 317 -9.50 -17.87 26.44
C GLN A 317 -9.06 -16.78 27.42
N GLN A 318 -9.59 -15.55 27.30
CA GLN A 318 -9.26 -14.47 28.25
C GLN A 318 -9.83 -14.73 29.65
N LEU A 319 -11.05 -15.25 29.75
CA LEU A 319 -11.68 -15.57 31.03
C LEU A 319 -11.02 -16.79 31.71
N GLY A 320 -10.60 -17.79 30.92
CA GLY A 320 -9.89 -18.97 31.42
C GLY A 320 -8.48 -18.67 31.91
N ALA A 321 -7.75 -17.77 31.24
CA ALA A 321 -6.41 -17.36 31.65
C ALA A 321 -6.39 -16.60 32.99
N GLY A 322 -7.44 -15.82 33.29
CA GLY A 322 -7.58 -15.13 34.58
C GLY A 322 -7.79 -16.09 35.75
N ALA A 323 -8.65 -17.10 35.58
CA ALA A 323 -8.95 -18.06 36.63
C ALA A 323 -7.76 -18.96 37.02
N ALA A 324 -6.87 -19.26 36.07
CA ALA A 324 -5.67 -20.05 36.35
C ALA A 324 -4.62 -19.28 37.18
N HIS A 325 -4.54 -17.95 37.01
CA HIS A 325 -3.56 -17.12 37.71
C HIS A 325 -3.93 -16.91 39.19
N ASP A 326 -5.23 -16.81 39.50
CA ASP A 326 -5.70 -16.65 40.89
C ASP A 326 -5.55 -17.94 41.72
N GLY A 327 -5.64 -19.11 41.08
CA GLY A 327 -5.43 -20.40 41.75
C GLY A 327 -3.98 -20.65 42.18
N GLN A 328 -3.00 -20.12 41.44
CA GLN A 328 -1.58 -20.30 41.73
C GLN A 328 -1.05 -19.31 42.78
N SER A 329 -1.61 -18.11 42.87
CA SER A 329 -1.27 -17.15 43.94
C SER A 329 -1.80 -17.58 45.31
N ALA A 330 -2.87 -18.38 45.38
CA ALA A 330 -3.36 -18.92 46.65
C ALA A 330 -2.52 -20.11 47.17
N ALA A 331 -1.88 -20.87 46.29
CA ALA A 331 -1.06 -22.04 46.67
C ALA A 331 0.36 -21.67 47.15
N GLY A 332 0.88 -20.49 46.79
CA GLY A 332 2.24 -20.06 47.16
C GLY A 332 2.39 -19.39 48.53
N ALA A 333 1.30 -19.16 49.28
CA ALA A 333 1.34 -18.47 50.57
C ALA A 333 1.44 -19.40 51.79
N GLY A 334 1.60 -20.72 51.59
CA GLY A 334 1.53 -21.74 52.65
C GLY A 334 2.85 -22.32 53.16
N GLU A 335 3.98 -22.10 52.50
CA GLU A 335 5.27 -22.72 52.89
C GLU A 335 6.31 -21.65 53.22
N GLY A 336 6.43 -21.31 54.50
CA GLY A 336 7.46 -20.35 54.92
C GLY A 336 7.50 -20.02 56.40
N THR A 337 7.43 -20.98 57.33
CA THR A 337 8.01 -20.77 58.67
C THR A 337 8.40 -22.08 59.35
N THR A 338 9.65 -22.53 59.18
CA THR A 338 10.50 -23.03 60.28
C THR A 338 11.94 -23.25 59.81
N GLY A 339 12.84 -22.44 60.35
CA GLY A 339 14.04 -22.95 61.02
C GLY A 339 15.32 -23.15 60.20
N GLY A 340 16.40 -22.54 60.69
CA GLY A 340 17.72 -23.18 60.68
C GLY A 340 18.81 -22.39 59.99
N GLY A 341 19.67 -21.76 60.78
CA GLY A 341 20.82 -21.00 60.32
C GLY A 341 21.92 -21.85 59.67
N GLY A 342 22.83 -21.15 58.99
CA GLY A 342 24.04 -21.73 58.43
C GLY A 342 24.86 -20.65 57.74
N ALA A 343 25.90 -20.18 58.43
CA ALA A 343 26.92 -19.31 57.90
C ALA A 343 27.62 -19.95 56.69
N GLY A 344 27.92 -19.15 55.67
CA GLY A 344 28.70 -19.60 54.52
C GLY A 344 29.06 -18.43 53.61
N ALA A 345 30.25 -17.87 53.85
CA ALA A 345 30.89 -16.87 53.00
C ALA A 345 31.12 -17.41 51.58
N GLY A 346 30.95 -16.54 50.58
CA GLY A 346 31.20 -16.88 49.18
C GLY A 346 31.15 -15.64 48.30
N ILE A 347 32.26 -14.90 48.31
CA ILE A 347 32.57 -13.80 47.40
C ILE A 347 32.59 -14.35 45.97
N HIS A 348 31.84 -13.73 45.04
CA HIS A 348 32.30 -13.61 43.67
C HIS A 348 31.65 -12.41 42.97
N GLU A 349 32.52 -11.45 42.65
CA GLU A 349 32.33 -10.36 41.70
C GLU A 349 31.92 -10.87 40.31
N ALA A 350 31.04 -10.13 39.64
CA ALA A 350 31.20 -9.79 38.22
C ALA A 350 30.24 -8.68 37.77
N GLY A 351 30.82 -7.57 37.32
CA GLY A 351 30.44 -6.99 36.02
C GLY A 351 29.32 -5.96 35.97
N ARG A 352 29.57 -4.75 36.49
CA ARG A 352 28.90 -3.53 35.98
C ARG A 352 29.57 -3.11 34.68
N CYS A 353 28.85 -3.18 33.56
CA CYS A 353 29.23 -2.46 32.34
C CYS A 353 28.66 -1.05 32.35
N ALA A 354 29.54 -0.12 31.96
CA ALA A 354 29.41 1.32 32.03
C ALA A 354 28.42 1.90 31.02
N ALA A 355 27.67 2.91 31.44
CA ALA A 355 27.06 3.91 30.56
C ALA A 355 27.85 5.21 30.71
N GLY A 356 28.79 5.44 29.79
CA GLY A 356 29.47 6.72 29.62
C GLY A 356 28.63 7.61 28.70
N GLY A 357 27.93 8.58 29.29
CA GLY A 357 27.31 9.68 28.55
C GLY A 357 28.36 10.74 28.24
N GLY A 358 28.81 10.79 26.98
CA GLY A 358 29.65 11.86 26.46
C GLY A 358 28.79 13.08 26.13
N THR A 359 29.03 14.17 26.85
CA THR A 359 28.60 15.52 26.51
C THR A 359 29.58 16.09 25.48
N GLN A 360 29.11 16.48 24.29
CA GLN A 360 29.84 17.42 23.44
C GLN A 360 28.97 18.62 23.11
N ARG A 361 29.48 19.77 23.55
CA ARG A 361 29.17 21.14 23.17
C ARG A 361 30.21 21.58 22.12
N GLY A 362 29.80 22.53 21.28
CA GLY A 362 30.66 23.37 20.45
C GLY A 362 30.55 23.02 18.96
N GLU A 363 30.43 23.95 18.03
CA GLU A 363 30.42 25.43 18.01
C GLU A 363 29.70 25.85 16.73
#